data_AF-A0A950WXM2-F1
#
_entry.id   AF-A0A950WXM2-F1
#
_cell.length_a   1.000
_cell.length_b   1.000
_cell.length_c   1.000
_cell.angle_alpha   90.00
_cell.angle_beta   90.00
_cell.angle_gamma   90.00
#
_symmetry.space_group_name_H-M   'P 1'
#
loop_
_entity.id
_entity.type
_entity.pdbx_description
1 polymer ?
#
loop_
_entity_poly.entity_id
_entity_poly.type
_entity_poly.pdbx_seq_one_letter_code
_entity_poly.pdbx_strand_id
1 'polypeptide(L)' 'TWTWATTDTRAWWGELWADRTVGPGLGTQAVEYGIATIEELEDIAAAWRSWSQHDDGTFVVVHGEVLARA' A
#
# COMPACT_ATOMS: atom_id res chain seq x y z
N THR A 1 -9.65 -4.58 14.60
CA THR A 1 -8.59 -4.59 13.56
C THR A 1 -8.86 -5.72 12.61
N TRP A 2 -8.78 -5.48 11.30
CA TRP A 2 -8.89 -6.52 10.28
C TRP A 2 -7.48 -6.91 9.86
N THR A 3 -7.19 -8.21 9.84
CA THR A 3 -5.86 -8.77 9.63
C THR A 3 -5.93 -9.89 8.60
N TRP A 4 -5.06 -9.86 7.60
CA TRP A 4 -4.99 -10.83 6.52
C TRP A 4 -3.57 -11.35 6.37
N ALA A 5 -3.40 -12.66 6.46
CA ALA A 5 -2.09 -13.32 6.49
C ALA A 5 -2.09 -14.67 5.74
N THR A 6 -3.12 -14.96 4.94
CA THR A 6 -3.10 -16.13 4.04
C THR A 6 -2.48 -15.73 2.70
N THR A 7 -1.95 -16.70 1.96
CA THR A 7 -1.39 -16.46 0.62
C THR A 7 -2.37 -15.71 -0.29
N ASP A 8 -3.61 -16.19 -0.40
CA ASP A 8 -4.62 -15.56 -1.28
C ASP A 8 -4.95 -14.14 -0.86
N THR A 9 -5.08 -13.90 0.45
CA THR A 9 -5.43 -12.56 0.95
C THR A 9 -4.26 -11.59 0.83
N ARG A 10 -3.02 -12.04 1.05
CA ARG A 10 -1.81 -11.25 0.77
C ARG A 10 -1.70 -10.90 -0.70
N ALA A 11 -1.87 -11.88 -1.59
CA ALA A 11 -1.79 -11.66 -3.04
C ALA A 11 -2.82 -10.62 -3.49
N TRP A 12 -4.05 -10.74 -3.00
CA TRP A 12 -5.11 -9.78 -3.30
C TRP A 12 -4.78 -8.37 -2.80
N TRP A 13 -4.32 -8.22 -1.55
CA TRP A 13 -3.94 -6.91 -1.00
C TRP A 13 -2.72 -6.31 -1.69
N GLY A 14 -1.72 -7.13 -2.02
CA GLY A 14 -0.52 -6.71 -2.72
C GLY A 14 -0.83 -6.14 -4.10
N GLU A 15 -1.67 -6.82 -4.88
CA GLU A 15 -2.05 -6.32 -6.21
C GLU A 15 -2.92 -5.07 -6.12
N LEU A 16 -3.91 -5.05 -5.21
CA LEU A 16 -4.76 -3.88 -5.00
C LEU A 16 -3.95 -2.62 -4.68
N TRP A 17 -2.97 -2.73 -3.78
CA TRP A 17 -2.15 -1.58 -3.39
C TRP A 17 -1.08 -1.24 -4.42
N ALA A 18 -0.56 -2.21 -5.16
CA ALA A 18 0.30 -1.94 -6.30
C ALA A 18 -0.42 -1.07 -7.34
N ASP A 19 -1.62 -1.48 -7.77
CA ASP A 19 -2.43 -0.71 -8.73
C ASP A 19 -2.84 0.65 -8.19
N ARG A 20 -3.23 0.73 -6.91
CA ARG A 20 -3.62 2.00 -6.28
C ARG A 20 -2.47 2.99 -6.16
N THR A 21 -1.24 2.51 -5.98
CA THR A 21 -0.05 3.37 -5.81
C THR A 21 0.24 4.18 -7.07
N VAL A 22 0.12 3.55 -8.24
CA VAL A 22 0.34 4.20 -9.55
C VAL A 22 -0.94 4.76 -10.16
N GLY A 23 -2.10 4.35 -9.65
CA GLY A 23 -3.39 4.67 -10.22
C GLY A 23 -3.83 6.13 -10.03
N PRO A 24 -4.87 6.55 -10.79
CA PRO A 24 -5.47 7.87 -10.64
C PRO A 24 -5.91 8.15 -9.20
N GLY A 25 -5.67 9.37 -8.73
CA GLY A 25 -5.86 9.74 -7.32
C GLY A 25 -4.52 9.76 -6.59
N LEU A 26 -4.18 8.67 -5.89
CA LEU A 26 -2.98 8.63 -5.04
C LEU A 26 -1.70 8.94 -5.82
N GLY A 27 -1.43 8.22 -6.92
CA GLY A 27 -0.21 8.42 -7.69
C GLY A 27 -0.13 9.80 -8.32
N THR A 28 -1.23 10.25 -8.95
CA THR A 28 -1.31 11.59 -9.55
C THR A 28 -1.08 12.70 -8.52
N GLN A 29 -1.74 12.61 -7.36
CA GLN A 29 -1.59 13.61 -6.30
C GLN A 29 -0.19 13.62 -5.69
N ALA A 30 0.42 12.45 -5.50
CA ALA A 30 1.78 12.35 -4.97
C ALA A 30 2.78 13.08 -5.87
N VAL A 31 2.64 12.95 -7.19
CA VAL A 31 3.48 13.67 -8.16
C VAL A 31 3.15 15.17 -8.18
N GLU A 32 1.87 15.54 -8.25
CA GLU A 32 1.42 16.94 -8.25
C GLU A 32 1.88 17.71 -7.02
N TYR A 33 1.94 17.06 -5.86
CA TYR A 33 2.39 17.66 -4.60
C TYR A 33 3.90 17.56 -4.38
N GLY A 34 4.64 16.97 -5.32
CA GLY A 34 6.10 16.79 -5.22
C GLY A 34 6.52 15.84 -4.10
N ILE A 35 5.65 14.90 -3.71
CA ILE A 35 5.89 13.91 -2.65
C ILE A 35 6.70 12.71 -3.19
N ALA A 36 6.47 12.33 -4.45
CA ALA A 36 7.15 11.21 -5.12
C ALA A 36 7.25 11.45 -6.63
N THR A 37 8.22 10.81 -7.29
CA THR A 37 8.26 10.69 -8.76
C THR A 37 7.44 9.50 -9.25
N ILE A 38 7.21 9.43 -10.56
CA ILE A 38 6.51 8.29 -11.17
C ILE A 38 7.32 7.00 -10.95
N GLU A 39 8.64 7.06 -11.12
CA GLU A 39 9.54 5.93 -10.95
C GLU A 39 9.51 5.42 -9.49
N GLU A 40 9.50 6.31 -8.51
CA GLU A 40 9.39 5.93 -7.10
C GLU A 40 8.05 5.23 -6.80
N LEU A 41 6.95 5.65 -7.43
CA LEU A 41 5.65 4.99 -7.29
C LEU A 41 5.61 3.60 -7.94
N GLU A 42 6.27 3.43 -9.08
CA GLU A 42 6.44 2.12 -9.73
C GLU A 42 7.27 1.17 -8.86
N ASP A 43 8.34 1.67 -8.24
CA ASP A 43 9.16 0.92 -7.29
C ASP A 43 8.35 0.48 -6.06
N ILE A 44 7.51 1.36 -5.50
CA ILE A 44 6.61 1.02 -4.39
C ILE A 44 5.58 -0.03 -4.84
N ALA A 45 5.02 0.08 -6.04
CA ALA A 45 4.10 -0.92 -6.57
C ALA A 45 4.76 -2.28 -6.75
N ALA A 46 6.01 -2.32 -7.22
CA ALA A 46 6.81 -3.54 -7.28
C ALA A 46 7.06 -4.12 -5.88
N ALA A 47 7.34 -3.26 -4.89
CA ALA A 47 7.52 -3.69 -3.51
C ALA A 47 6.25 -4.32 -2.91
N TRP A 48 5.05 -3.80 -3.21
CA TRP A 48 3.78 -4.42 -2.80
C TRP A 48 3.61 -5.83 -3.37
N ARG A 49 3.93 -6.02 -4.65
CA ARG A 49 3.88 -7.33 -5.31
C ARG A 49 4.92 -8.30 -4.76
N SER A 50 6.11 -7.81 -4.40
CA SER A 50 7.13 -8.63 -3.75
C SER A 50 6.73 -9.01 -2.33
N TRP A 51 6.22 -8.06 -1.54
CA TRP A 51 5.78 -8.30 -0.16
C TRP A 51 4.70 -9.38 -0.07
N SER A 52 3.77 -9.43 -1.03
CA SER A 52 2.67 -10.40 -0.99
C SER A 52 3.13 -11.85 -1.13
N GLN A 53 4.34 -12.07 -1.63
CA GLN A 53 4.98 -13.38 -1.79
C GLN A 53 5.70 -13.84 -0.52
N HIS A 54 5.85 -12.98 0.48
CA HIS A 54 6.51 -13.35 1.73
C HIS A 54 5.54 -14.11 2.65
N ASP A 55 5.93 -15.31 3.06
CA ASP A 55 5.08 -16.21 3.86
C ASP A 55 4.77 -15.66 5.26
N ASP A 56 5.63 -14.79 5.79
CA ASP A 56 5.48 -14.07 7.06
C ASP A 56 4.75 -12.72 6.91
N GLY A 57 4.33 -12.35 5.69
CA GLY A 57 3.60 -11.13 5.42
C GLY A 57 2.23 -11.10 6.10
N THR A 58 1.87 -9.93 6.65
CA THR A 58 0.55 -9.66 7.24
C THR A 58 0.08 -8.26 6.88
N PHE A 59 -1.13 -8.13 6.34
CA PHE A 59 -1.79 -6.84 6.10
C PHE A 59 -2.76 -6.54 7.25
N VAL A 60 -2.75 -5.29 7.74
CA VAL A 60 -3.53 -4.87 8.90
C VAL A 60 -4.22 -3.54 8.62
N VAL A 61 -5.54 -3.50 8.77
CA VAL A 61 -6.31 -2.24 8.83
C VAL A 61 -6.70 -1.98 10.29
N VAL A 62 -5.99 -1.04 10.90
CA VAL A 62 -6.22 -0.61 12.28
C VAL A 62 -7.43 0.31 12.32
N HIS A 63 -8.30 0.09 13.31
CA HIS A 63 -9.44 0.95 13.57
C HIS A 63 -9.15 1.63 14.89
N GLY A 64 -8.79 2.89 14.84
CA GLY A 64 -8.39 3.68 16.00
C GLY A 64 -8.49 5.16 15.69
N GLU A 65 -8.50 5.96 16.75
CA GLU A 65 -8.59 7.41 16.67
C GLU A 65 -7.24 8.02 17.06
N VAL A 66 -6.85 9.09 16.34
CA VAL A 66 -5.68 9.89 16.69
C VAL A 66 -6.16 11.08 17.52
N LEU A 67 -5.71 11.17 18.78
CA LEU A 67 -5.93 12.34 19.62
C LEU A 67 -4.83 13.36 19.36
N ALA A 68 -5.09 14.33 18.48
CA ALA A 68 -4.19 15.47 18.29
C ALA A 68 -4.20 16.36 19.54
N ARG A 69 -3.02 16.71 20.04
CA ARG A 69 -2.83 17.65 21.15
C ARG A 69 -1.92 18.78 20.67
N ALA A 70 -2.19 19.99 21.15
CA ALA A 70 -1.38 21.18 20.92
C ALA A 70 -0.14 21.20 21.81
#